data_AF-A0A7Z0AAB7-F1
#
_entry.id   AF-A0A7Z0AAB7-F1
#
_cell.length_a   1.000
_cell.length_b   1.000
_cell.length_c   1.000
_cell.angle_alpha   90.00
_cell.angle_beta   90.00
_cell.angle_gamma   90.00
#
_symmetry.space_group_name_H-M   'P 1'
#
loop_
_entity.id
_entity.type
_entity.pdbx_description
1 polymer ?
#
loop_
_entity_poly.entity_id
_entity_poly.type
_entity_poly.pdbx_seq_one_letter_code
_entity_poly.pdbx_strand_id
1 'polypeptide(L)'
;MTNTLYGVVTRKTTSADVRIERIYNYSAAELWSALTDPRRLAGWLGDLSGDLRVGGTYRAELGTEVGTSTGRILICEPESRLLASWQFVGGQETELEALLEDAGPGKTRLTLENRGIAMADAPAGYSAGWHVFFDRLGEMLDTGSAVSFLDAYSAAYCVYDDQLNALGVLDAGLDDDPSGGQHGSVRFERTYEAPPEDVWSALTESNRLARWLGTVTGDLRTGGRYRLDFGDGDEAAGRVVACEKPSRLEVTWEFPGEGTTRLEATLTAMDDGTLVTLSHTRLRRADLSQYGAGWHTFLDHLDVVLAGREPSGWQTRYEELHPRYLAQIPEPH
;
A
#
# COMPACT_ATOMS: atom_id res chain seq x y z
N MET A 1 -12.68 8.61 -23.24
CA MET A 1 -12.44 7.30 -22.60
C MET A 1 -11.06 7.33 -21.97
N THR A 2 -10.97 7.95 -20.80
CA THR A 2 -9.78 7.94 -19.95
C THR A 2 -9.63 6.52 -19.43
N ASN A 3 -8.49 5.88 -19.68
CA ASN A 3 -8.18 4.58 -19.10
C ASN A 3 -8.10 4.81 -17.58
N THR A 4 -9.01 4.26 -16.78
CA THR A 4 -9.07 4.47 -15.33
C THR A 4 -7.89 3.78 -14.66
N LEU A 5 -6.72 4.42 -14.69
CA LEU A 5 -5.53 3.98 -13.98
C LEU A 5 -5.71 4.29 -12.51
N TYR A 6 -5.83 3.31 -11.62
CA TYR A 6 -5.84 3.61 -10.18
C TYR A 6 -4.57 4.38 -9.78
N GLY A 7 -4.69 5.25 -8.76
CA GLY A 7 -3.53 5.87 -8.15
C GLY A 7 -2.71 4.87 -7.35
N VAL A 8 -1.67 5.38 -6.69
CA VAL A 8 -0.80 4.62 -5.80
C VAL A 8 -0.97 5.11 -4.38
N VAL A 9 -1.18 4.18 -3.44
CA VAL A 9 -1.18 4.47 -2.00
C VAL A 9 0.11 3.94 -1.39
N THR A 10 0.90 4.84 -0.84
CA THR A 10 2.18 4.52 -0.20
C THR A 10 1.97 4.50 1.31
N ARG A 11 2.01 3.30 1.89
CA ARG A 11 1.98 3.14 3.35
C ARG A 11 3.31 3.59 3.95
N LYS A 12 3.25 4.42 4.98
CA LYS A 12 4.33 4.71 5.92
C LYS A 12 3.92 4.14 7.28
N THR A 13 4.85 4.12 8.23
CA THR A 13 4.59 3.46 9.53
C THR A 13 3.41 4.06 10.31
N THR A 14 3.19 5.38 10.29
CA THR A 14 2.09 6.03 11.04
C THR A 14 1.07 6.73 10.14
N SER A 15 1.33 6.80 8.84
CA SER A 15 0.50 7.52 7.87
C SER A 15 0.60 6.88 6.49
N ALA A 16 -0.23 7.28 5.55
CA ALA A 16 -0.05 6.97 4.14
C ALA A 16 -0.19 8.23 3.31
N ASP A 17 0.40 8.17 2.13
CA ASP A 17 0.27 9.17 1.10
C ASP A 17 -0.42 8.53 -0.10
N VAL A 18 -1.34 9.26 -0.72
CA VAL A 18 -1.97 8.83 -1.97
C VAL A 18 -1.57 9.75 -3.09
N ARG A 19 -1.21 9.17 -4.24
CA ARG A 19 -0.89 9.88 -5.48
C ARG A 19 -1.77 9.39 -6.62
N ILE A 20 -2.53 10.28 -7.25
CA ILE A 20 -3.39 9.98 -8.40
C ILE A 20 -2.95 10.85 -9.56
N GLU A 21 -2.65 10.25 -10.71
CA GLU A 21 -2.28 10.96 -11.94
C GLU A 21 -3.31 10.70 -13.04
N ARG A 22 -3.73 11.77 -13.72
CA ARG A 22 -4.68 11.72 -14.84
C ARG A 22 -4.23 12.67 -15.95
N ILE A 23 -4.43 12.28 -17.20
CA ILE A 23 -4.28 13.17 -18.35
C ILE A 23 -5.68 13.54 -18.83
N TYR A 24 -5.97 14.83 -18.84
CA TYR A 24 -7.22 15.38 -19.35
C TYR A 24 -6.98 16.08 -20.69
N ASN A 25 -7.96 16.00 -21.60
CA ASN A 25 -7.90 16.65 -22.92
C ASN A 25 -8.31 18.13 -22.87
N TYR A 26 -7.76 18.85 -21.88
CA TYR A 26 -8.03 20.26 -21.65
C TYR A 26 -6.71 21.01 -21.40
N SER A 27 -6.71 22.32 -21.66
CA SER A 27 -5.57 23.18 -21.35
C SER A 27 -5.39 23.35 -19.84
N ALA A 28 -4.19 23.74 -19.41
CA ALA A 28 -3.90 24.01 -18.01
C ALA A 28 -4.82 25.09 -17.44
N ALA A 29 -5.10 26.15 -18.21
CA ALA A 29 -6.06 27.20 -17.85
C ALA A 29 -7.48 26.65 -17.57
N GLU A 30 -7.96 25.71 -18.38
CA GLU A 30 -9.31 25.15 -18.24
C GLU A 30 -9.41 24.24 -17.02
N LEU A 31 -8.41 23.36 -16.81
CA LEU A 31 -8.34 22.55 -15.58
C LEU A 31 -8.16 23.44 -14.35
N TRP A 32 -7.30 24.45 -14.41
CA TRP A 32 -7.07 25.37 -13.30
C TRP A 32 -8.36 26.08 -12.90
N SER A 33 -9.15 26.55 -13.87
CA SER A 33 -10.48 27.10 -13.60
C SER A 33 -11.40 26.08 -12.92
N ALA A 34 -11.41 24.81 -13.35
CA ALA A 34 -12.22 23.77 -12.72
C ALA A 34 -11.78 23.41 -11.29
N LEU A 35 -10.49 23.60 -10.96
CA LEU A 35 -9.91 23.35 -9.64
C LEU A 35 -10.00 24.54 -8.67
N THR A 36 -10.25 25.76 -9.17
CA THR A 36 -10.15 26.98 -8.35
C THR A 36 -11.40 27.87 -8.35
N ASP A 37 -12.29 27.75 -9.34
CA ASP A 37 -13.57 28.47 -9.34
C ASP A 37 -14.59 27.72 -8.45
N PRO A 38 -15.09 28.32 -7.37
CA PRO A 38 -16.06 27.70 -6.47
C PRO A 38 -17.31 27.16 -7.18
N ARG A 39 -17.77 27.84 -8.24
CA ARG A 39 -18.96 27.40 -8.98
C ARG A 39 -18.70 26.12 -9.77
N ARG A 40 -17.47 25.93 -10.22
CA ARG A 40 -17.05 24.74 -10.96
C ARG A 40 -16.71 23.59 -10.03
N LEU A 41 -16.08 23.89 -8.89
CA LEU A 41 -15.83 22.94 -7.82
C LEU A 41 -17.12 22.29 -7.30
N ALA A 42 -18.20 23.07 -7.16
CA ALA A 42 -19.52 22.56 -6.78
C ALA A 42 -20.06 21.50 -7.76
N GLY A 43 -19.61 21.51 -9.02
CA GLY A 43 -20.04 20.55 -10.04
C GLY A 43 -19.42 19.15 -9.91
N TRP A 44 -18.30 18.99 -9.20
CA TRP A 44 -17.62 17.70 -9.10
C TRP A 44 -17.15 17.34 -7.67
N LEU A 45 -16.67 18.31 -6.90
CA LEU A 45 -16.14 18.12 -5.54
C LEU A 45 -17.19 18.38 -4.46
N GLY A 46 -17.86 19.53 -4.54
CA GLY A 46 -18.78 20.02 -3.51
C GLY A 46 -18.67 21.53 -3.28
N ASP A 47 -19.48 22.05 -2.37
CA ASP A 47 -19.56 23.49 -2.12
C ASP A 47 -18.36 23.96 -1.27
N LEU A 48 -17.52 24.83 -1.85
CA LEU A 48 -16.44 25.49 -1.13
C LEU A 48 -16.81 26.92 -0.73
N SER A 49 -16.55 27.26 0.53
CA SER A 49 -16.75 28.60 1.09
C SER A 49 -15.55 29.03 1.96
N GLY A 50 -15.35 30.34 2.12
CA GLY A 50 -14.25 30.90 2.91
C GLY A 50 -13.39 31.91 2.14
N ASP A 51 -12.16 32.13 2.61
CA ASP A 51 -11.16 32.94 1.91
C ASP A 51 -10.21 32.04 1.11
N LEU A 52 -10.41 32.00 -0.21
CA LEU A 52 -9.66 31.12 -1.13
C LEU A 52 -8.36 31.76 -1.66
N ARG A 53 -7.82 32.73 -0.91
CA ARG A 53 -6.50 33.30 -1.17
C ARG A 53 -5.45 32.57 -0.36
N VAL A 54 -4.18 32.69 -0.76
CA VAL A 54 -3.05 32.16 0.00
C VAL A 54 -3.08 32.68 1.45
N GLY A 55 -3.00 31.77 2.41
CA GLY A 55 -3.14 32.01 3.84
C GLY A 55 -4.59 31.97 4.36
N GLY A 56 -5.57 32.07 3.47
CA GLY A 56 -7.00 32.02 3.79
C GLY A 56 -7.49 30.61 4.09
N THR A 57 -8.53 30.54 4.93
CA THR A 57 -9.15 29.27 5.36
C THR A 57 -10.45 29.03 4.62
N TYR A 58 -10.75 27.75 4.36
CA TYR A 58 -11.95 27.32 3.67
C TYR A 58 -12.67 26.16 4.39
N ARG A 59 -13.93 25.98 4.00
CA ARG A 59 -14.79 24.86 4.35
C ARG A 59 -15.33 24.26 3.05
N ALA A 60 -15.22 22.94 2.92
CA ALA A 60 -15.68 22.16 1.78
C ALA A 60 -16.79 21.20 2.21
N GLU A 61 -17.98 21.32 1.62
CA GLU A 61 -19.13 20.44 1.86
C GLU A 61 -19.27 19.45 0.70
N LEU A 62 -18.84 18.21 0.92
CA LEU A 62 -18.58 17.20 -0.11
C LEU A 62 -19.80 16.28 -0.35
N GLY A 63 -21.00 16.82 -0.11
CA GLY A 63 -22.25 16.06 -0.10
C GLY A 63 -22.51 15.30 1.19
N THR A 64 -23.72 14.76 1.31
CA THR A 64 -24.23 14.09 2.52
C THR A 64 -23.53 12.76 2.83
N GLU A 65 -22.97 12.13 1.80
CA GLU A 65 -22.34 10.80 1.88
C GLU A 65 -20.89 10.89 2.39
N VAL A 66 -20.20 12.01 2.14
CA VAL A 66 -18.78 12.21 2.49
C VAL A 66 -18.62 13.12 3.71
N GLY A 67 -19.42 14.19 3.81
CA GLY A 67 -19.38 15.12 4.93
C GLY A 67 -18.56 16.38 4.67
N THR A 68 -18.00 16.97 5.72
CA THR A 68 -17.34 18.28 5.64
C THR A 68 -15.85 18.19 5.97
N SER A 69 -15.05 18.89 5.16
CA SER A 69 -13.64 19.17 5.42
C SER A 69 -13.37 20.66 5.59
N THR A 70 -12.29 20.99 6.27
CA THR A 70 -11.74 22.35 6.38
C THR A 70 -10.28 22.37 5.99
N GLY A 71 -9.75 23.54 5.66
CA GLY A 71 -8.35 23.67 5.27
C GLY A 71 -7.89 25.10 5.14
N ARG A 72 -6.62 25.26 4.79
CA ARG A 72 -5.99 26.55 4.46
C ARG A 72 -5.28 26.44 3.11
N ILE A 73 -5.41 27.47 2.27
CA ILE A 73 -4.64 27.57 1.03
C ILE A 73 -3.20 27.96 1.38
N LEU A 74 -2.24 27.12 1.02
CA LEU A 74 -0.81 27.29 1.34
C LEU A 74 -0.04 27.83 0.13
N ILE A 75 -0.31 27.32 -1.06
CA ILE A 75 0.29 27.76 -2.33
C ILE A 75 -0.81 27.84 -3.38
N CYS A 76 -0.80 28.88 -4.20
CA CYS A 76 -1.73 29.05 -5.32
C CYS A 76 -0.97 29.73 -6.47
N GLU A 77 -0.39 28.91 -7.34
CA GLU A 77 0.36 29.31 -8.53
C GLU A 77 -0.49 29.02 -9.76
N PRO A 78 -1.05 30.07 -10.42
CA PRO A 78 -1.97 29.91 -11.53
C PRO A 78 -1.49 28.92 -12.59
N GLU A 79 -2.40 28.03 -13.01
CA GLU A 79 -2.19 27.05 -14.07
C GLU A 79 -1.06 26.03 -13.81
N SER A 80 -0.56 25.94 -12.57
CA SER A 80 0.59 25.08 -12.25
C SER A 80 0.43 24.31 -10.95
N ARG A 81 0.15 24.98 -9.82
CA ARG A 81 0.25 24.33 -8.51
C ARG A 81 -0.69 24.92 -7.47
N LEU A 82 -1.45 24.04 -6.82
CA LEU A 82 -2.27 24.37 -5.66
C LEU A 82 -1.85 23.45 -4.51
N LEU A 83 -1.46 24.03 -3.37
CA LEU A 83 -1.22 23.30 -2.12
C LEU A 83 -2.17 23.84 -1.07
N ALA A 84 -2.89 22.93 -0.39
CA ALA A 84 -3.77 23.26 0.70
C ALA A 84 -3.60 22.28 1.86
N SER A 85 -3.85 22.72 3.08
CA SER A 85 -4.10 21.78 4.17
C SER A 85 -5.52 21.23 4.07
N TRP A 86 -5.74 19.98 4.45
CA TRP A 86 -7.02 19.30 4.36
C TRP A 86 -7.30 18.49 5.61
N GLN A 87 -8.45 18.72 6.24
CA GLN A 87 -8.84 18.07 7.48
C GLN A 87 -10.33 17.77 7.51
N PHE A 88 -10.71 16.50 7.64
CA PHE A 88 -12.07 16.10 8.01
C PHE A 88 -12.33 16.39 9.48
N VAL A 89 -13.59 16.67 9.83
CA VAL A 89 -13.99 16.90 11.22
C VAL A 89 -13.59 15.72 12.11
N GLY A 90 -12.68 15.96 13.06
CA GLY A 90 -12.18 14.94 13.99
C GLY A 90 -10.97 14.13 13.51
N GLY A 91 -10.52 14.32 12.27
CA GLY A 91 -9.32 13.68 11.71
C GLY A 91 -8.05 14.52 11.85
N GLN A 92 -6.91 13.95 11.45
CA GLN A 92 -5.64 14.66 11.36
C GLN A 92 -5.63 15.63 10.16
N GLU A 93 -4.92 16.74 10.29
CA GLU A 93 -4.65 17.62 9.14
C GLU A 93 -3.62 16.96 8.20
N THR A 94 -3.93 16.98 6.91
CA THR A 94 -3.12 16.42 5.81
C THR A 94 -2.73 17.52 4.84
N GLU A 95 -1.76 17.27 3.96
CA GLU A 95 -1.44 18.17 2.85
C GLU A 95 -2.07 17.63 1.57
N LEU A 96 -2.79 18.47 0.82
CA LEU A 96 -3.37 18.17 -0.47
C LEU A 96 -2.74 19.05 -1.53
N GLU A 97 -2.07 18.44 -2.50
CA GLU A 97 -1.35 19.10 -3.57
C GLU A 97 -1.90 18.69 -4.93
N ALA A 98 -2.20 19.67 -5.77
CA ALA A 98 -2.55 19.49 -7.17
C ALA A 98 -1.48 20.15 -8.04
N LEU A 99 -0.90 19.38 -8.96
CA LEU A 99 0.11 19.83 -9.93
C LEU A 99 -0.44 19.66 -11.35
N LEU A 100 -0.33 20.72 -12.15
CA LEU A 100 -0.66 20.75 -13.57
C LEU A 100 0.61 20.83 -14.41
N GLU A 101 0.77 19.89 -15.33
CA GLU A 101 1.92 19.80 -16.23
C GLU A 101 1.46 19.60 -17.68
N ASP A 102 2.23 20.12 -18.64
CA ASP A 102 1.97 19.89 -20.05
C ASP A 102 2.08 18.38 -20.39
N ALA A 103 1.04 17.85 -21.02
CA ALA A 103 0.99 16.47 -21.50
C ALA A 103 0.89 16.39 -23.03
N GLY A 104 1.15 17.51 -23.71
CA GLY A 104 1.09 17.65 -25.16
C GLY A 104 -0.07 18.54 -25.62
N PRO A 105 -0.25 18.70 -26.94
CA PRO A 105 -1.20 19.66 -27.50
C PRO A 105 -2.63 19.50 -26.97
N GLY A 106 -3.11 20.50 -26.24
CA GLY A 106 -4.46 20.51 -25.65
C GLY A 106 -4.67 19.50 -24.53
N LYS A 107 -3.59 18.96 -23.94
CA LYS A 107 -3.64 17.96 -22.87
C LYS A 107 -2.84 18.42 -21.68
N THR A 108 -3.39 18.21 -20.49
CA THR A 108 -2.72 18.56 -19.24
C THR A 108 -2.74 17.33 -18.32
N ARG A 109 -1.58 17.01 -17.74
CA ARG A 109 -1.47 16.05 -16.66
C ARG A 109 -1.82 16.75 -15.37
N LEU A 110 -2.79 16.21 -14.65
CA LEU A 110 -3.09 16.59 -13.28
C LEU A 110 -2.62 15.46 -12.36
N THR A 111 -1.71 15.81 -11.46
CA THR A 111 -1.28 14.96 -10.35
C THR A 111 -1.89 15.50 -9.07
N LEU A 112 -2.62 14.65 -8.36
CA LEU A 112 -3.03 14.89 -6.98
C LEU A 112 -2.15 14.09 -6.04
N GLU A 113 -1.71 14.73 -4.96
CA GLU A 113 -1.04 14.07 -3.86
C GLU A 113 -1.68 14.48 -2.54
N ASN A 114 -2.12 13.51 -1.74
CA ASN A 114 -2.60 13.77 -0.39
C ASN A 114 -1.69 13.05 0.60
N ARG A 115 -0.90 13.83 1.35
CA ARG A 115 0.16 13.34 2.24
C ARG A 115 -0.22 13.41 3.71
N GLY A 116 0.27 12.45 4.47
CA GLY A 116 0.15 12.44 5.93
C GLY A 116 -1.20 11.96 6.45
N ILE A 117 -1.94 11.15 5.68
CA ILE A 117 -3.21 10.57 6.13
C ILE A 117 -2.90 9.56 7.23
N ALA A 118 -3.37 9.79 8.46
CA ALA A 118 -3.10 8.88 9.56
C ALA A 118 -3.66 7.48 9.27
N MET A 119 -2.97 6.42 9.72
CA MET A 119 -3.49 5.05 9.57
C MET A 119 -4.88 4.86 10.19
N ALA A 120 -5.18 5.60 11.28
CA ALA A 120 -6.48 5.61 11.94
C ALA A 120 -7.58 6.32 11.13
N ASP A 121 -7.21 7.16 10.16
CA ASP A 121 -8.13 7.95 9.34
C ASP A 121 -8.49 7.27 8.01
N ALA A 122 -8.39 5.93 7.95
CA ALA A 122 -8.75 5.10 6.81
C ALA A 122 -8.18 5.59 5.44
N PRO A 123 -6.85 5.50 5.21
CA PRO A 123 -6.22 6.01 3.99
C PRO A 123 -6.77 5.42 2.68
N ALA A 124 -7.23 4.17 2.68
CA ALA A 124 -7.91 3.57 1.52
C ALA A 124 -9.19 4.35 1.16
N GLY A 125 -9.91 4.86 2.16
CA GLY A 125 -11.10 5.68 1.98
C GLY A 125 -10.80 7.06 1.38
N TYR A 126 -9.76 7.74 1.85
CA TYR A 126 -9.28 8.97 1.22
C TYR A 126 -8.91 8.74 -0.25
N SER A 127 -8.20 7.64 -0.52
CA SER A 127 -7.73 7.29 -1.85
C SER A 127 -8.87 7.00 -2.82
N ALA A 128 -9.86 6.22 -2.36
CA ALA A 128 -11.08 5.94 -3.11
C ALA A 128 -11.90 7.22 -3.35
N GLY A 129 -12.06 8.06 -2.33
CA GLY A 129 -12.76 9.34 -2.45
C GLY A 129 -12.13 10.24 -3.51
N TRP A 130 -10.82 10.46 -3.45
CA TRP A 130 -10.11 11.27 -4.44
C TRP A 130 -10.19 10.70 -5.85
N HIS A 131 -10.11 9.38 -5.99
CA HIS A 131 -10.28 8.71 -7.28
C HIS A 131 -11.65 9.05 -7.89
N VAL A 132 -12.73 8.85 -7.13
CA VAL A 132 -14.09 9.11 -7.61
C VAL A 132 -14.29 10.59 -7.94
N PHE A 133 -13.78 11.50 -7.11
CA PHE A 133 -13.87 12.94 -7.40
C PHE A 133 -13.16 13.32 -8.71
N PHE A 134 -12.03 12.68 -9.04
CA PHE A 134 -11.27 13.00 -10.26
C PHE A 134 -11.90 12.40 -11.52
N ASP A 135 -12.56 11.25 -11.40
CA ASP A 135 -13.40 10.74 -12.47
C ASP A 135 -14.59 11.67 -12.72
N ARG A 136 -15.24 12.17 -11.65
CA ARG A 136 -16.31 13.19 -11.74
C ARG A 136 -15.84 14.49 -12.37
N LEU A 137 -14.62 14.95 -12.08
CA LEU A 137 -14.04 16.12 -12.76
C LEU A 137 -13.98 15.90 -14.27
N GLY A 138 -13.49 14.73 -14.71
CA GLY A 138 -13.44 14.38 -16.13
C GLY A 138 -14.81 14.34 -16.78
N GLU A 139 -15.77 13.68 -16.14
CA GLU A 139 -17.14 13.58 -16.65
C GLU A 139 -17.88 14.93 -16.69
N MET A 140 -17.68 15.77 -15.67
CA MET A 140 -18.24 17.12 -15.63
C MET A 140 -17.71 17.95 -16.80
N LEU A 141 -16.41 17.86 -17.09
CA LEU A 141 -15.80 18.55 -18.22
C LEU A 141 -16.27 17.99 -19.57
N ASP A 142 -16.43 16.66 -19.69
CA ASP A 142 -16.80 15.99 -20.95
C ASP A 142 -18.30 16.09 -21.27
N THR A 143 -19.17 16.00 -20.26
CA THR A 143 -20.62 15.76 -20.42
C THR A 143 -21.52 16.75 -19.67
N GLY A 144 -20.97 17.49 -18.70
CA GLY A 144 -21.75 18.38 -17.84
C GLY A 144 -22.57 17.68 -16.74
N SER A 145 -22.43 16.37 -16.54
CA SER A 145 -23.05 15.60 -15.44
C SER A 145 -22.07 14.62 -14.81
N ALA A 146 -22.26 14.28 -13.54
CA ALA A 146 -21.40 13.36 -12.78
C ALA A 146 -22.16 12.07 -12.38
N VAL A 147 -21.47 10.92 -12.38
CA VAL A 147 -22.02 9.63 -11.91
C VAL A 147 -22.22 9.54 -10.38
N SER A 148 -23.00 8.52 -9.99
CA SER A 148 -23.26 8.11 -8.58
C SER A 148 -21.94 7.84 -7.82
N PHE A 149 -21.77 8.45 -6.65
CA PHE A 149 -20.53 8.37 -5.86
C PHE A 149 -20.31 6.96 -5.27
N LEU A 150 -21.36 6.39 -4.67
CA LEU A 150 -21.28 5.20 -3.81
C LEU A 150 -20.86 3.92 -4.56
N ASP A 151 -21.35 3.74 -5.78
CA ASP A 151 -21.06 2.54 -6.58
C ASP A 151 -19.59 2.51 -7.01
N ALA A 152 -19.06 3.65 -7.46
CA ALA A 152 -17.66 3.79 -7.85
C ALA A 152 -16.71 3.75 -6.64
N TYR A 153 -17.14 4.33 -5.51
CA TYR A 153 -16.34 4.37 -4.29
C TYR A 153 -16.04 2.97 -3.76
N SER A 154 -17.02 2.07 -3.72
CA SER A 154 -16.84 0.73 -3.16
C SER A 154 -15.81 -0.09 -3.95
N ALA A 155 -15.86 -0.02 -5.28
CA ALA A 155 -14.88 -0.70 -6.13
C ALA A 155 -13.47 -0.10 -5.96
N ALA A 156 -13.36 1.23 -5.92
CA ALA A 156 -12.09 1.90 -5.71
C ALA A 156 -11.50 1.64 -4.32
N TYR A 157 -12.35 1.57 -3.29
CA TYR A 157 -11.96 1.27 -1.92
C TYR A 157 -11.26 -0.08 -1.84
N CYS A 158 -11.82 -1.14 -2.43
CA CYS A 158 -11.19 -2.46 -2.43
C CYS A 158 -9.78 -2.41 -3.04
N VAL A 159 -9.63 -1.76 -4.20
CA VAL A 159 -8.32 -1.65 -4.87
C VAL A 159 -7.30 -0.91 -4.00
N TYR A 160 -7.69 0.20 -3.36
CA TYR A 160 -6.77 0.96 -2.52
C TYR A 160 -6.53 0.31 -1.16
N ASP A 161 -7.49 -0.40 -0.59
CA ASP A 161 -7.29 -1.20 0.63
C ASP A 161 -6.32 -2.35 0.35
N ASP A 162 -6.45 -3.01 -0.80
CA ASP A 162 -5.52 -4.04 -1.24
C ASP A 162 -4.12 -3.47 -1.47
N GLN A 163 -3.98 -2.30 -2.09
CA GLN A 163 -2.69 -1.61 -2.24
C GLN A 163 -2.08 -1.21 -0.89
N LEU A 164 -2.87 -0.60 0.01
CA LEU A 164 -2.41 -0.11 1.31
C LEU A 164 -1.94 -1.26 2.22
N ASN A 165 -2.60 -2.41 2.13
CA ASN A 165 -2.21 -3.61 2.86
C ASN A 165 -1.22 -4.46 2.06
N ALA A 166 -1.05 -4.17 0.77
CA ALA A 166 -0.20 -4.90 -0.17
C ALA A 166 -0.38 -6.44 -0.03
N LEU A 167 -1.60 -6.94 0.15
CA LEU A 167 -1.84 -8.35 0.51
C LEU A 167 -1.00 -9.33 -0.33
N GLY A 168 -0.41 -10.32 0.33
CA GLY A 168 0.30 -11.38 -0.38
C GLY A 168 -0.66 -12.13 -1.30
N VAL A 169 -0.20 -12.51 -2.48
CA VAL A 169 -0.98 -13.34 -3.40
C VAL A 169 -0.92 -14.77 -2.90
N LEU A 170 -2.08 -15.36 -2.61
CA LEU A 170 -2.22 -16.79 -2.34
C LEU A 170 -2.43 -17.54 -3.66
N ASP A 171 -1.57 -18.51 -3.94
CA ASP A 171 -1.84 -19.55 -4.93
C ASP A 171 -2.20 -20.84 -4.19
N ALA A 172 -3.46 -21.27 -4.34
CA ALA A 172 -3.96 -22.46 -3.67
C ALA A 172 -3.72 -23.76 -4.45
N GLY A 173 -2.96 -23.72 -5.55
CA GLY A 173 -2.34 -24.91 -6.16
C GLY A 173 -2.06 -24.82 -7.65
N LEU A 174 -0.79 -24.61 -8.01
CA LEU A 174 -0.19 -24.98 -9.31
C LEU A 174 1.29 -25.45 -9.21
N ASP A 175 1.82 -25.74 -8.02
CA ASP A 175 3.12 -26.41 -7.94
C ASP A 175 2.94 -27.89 -8.28
N ASP A 176 3.26 -28.27 -9.52
CA ASP A 176 3.43 -29.65 -9.96
C ASP A 176 4.62 -30.28 -9.21
N ASP A 177 4.40 -30.68 -7.97
CA ASP A 177 5.34 -31.54 -7.26
C ASP A 177 5.28 -32.94 -7.89
N PRO A 178 6.41 -33.50 -8.39
CA PRO A 178 6.47 -34.87 -8.89
C PRO A 178 6.04 -35.95 -7.87
N SER A 179 5.84 -35.58 -6.58
CA SER A 179 5.29 -36.46 -5.55
C SER A 179 3.74 -36.59 -5.55
N GLY A 180 3.01 -35.76 -6.32
CA GLY A 180 1.56 -35.87 -6.52
C GLY A 180 0.68 -35.22 -5.45
N GLY A 181 1.24 -34.40 -4.55
CA GLY A 181 0.48 -33.59 -3.58
C GLY A 181 0.17 -32.19 -4.10
N GLN A 182 -1.07 -31.71 -3.91
CA GLN A 182 -1.42 -30.30 -4.15
C GLN A 182 -0.83 -29.45 -3.02
N HIS A 183 0.09 -28.57 -3.36
CA HIS A 183 0.62 -27.57 -2.44
C HIS A 183 0.36 -26.17 -2.98
N GLY A 184 0.12 -25.23 -2.07
CA GLY A 184 -0.01 -23.82 -2.38
C GLY A 184 1.25 -23.03 -2.07
N SER A 185 1.18 -21.74 -2.39
CA SER A 185 2.19 -20.77 -2.06
C SER A 185 1.59 -19.44 -1.62
N VAL A 186 2.36 -18.67 -0.86
CA VAL A 186 2.12 -17.24 -0.67
C VAL A 186 3.30 -16.44 -1.21
N ARG A 187 3.00 -15.37 -1.93
CA ARG A 187 4.00 -14.45 -2.50
C ARG A 187 3.72 -13.01 -2.09
N PHE A 188 4.76 -12.31 -1.67
CA PHE A 188 4.75 -10.89 -1.36
C PHE A 188 5.72 -10.14 -2.26
N GLU A 189 5.33 -8.94 -2.66
CA GLU A 189 6.22 -7.95 -3.25
C GLU A 189 6.09 -6.67 -2.42
N ARG A 190 7.21 -6.18 -1.88
CA ARG A 190 7.29 -5.03 -0.98
C ARG A 190 8.47 -4.15 -1.34
N THR A 191 8.22 -2.86 -1.50
CA THR A 191 9.31 -1.88 -1.60
C THR A 191 9.59 -1.33 -0.22
N TYR A 192 10.85 -1.37 0.20
CA TYR A 192 11.32 -0.74 1.42
C TYR A 192 12.19 0.48 1.08
N GLU A 193 12.01 1.59 1.79
CA GLU A 193 12.80 2.83 1.68
C GLU A 193 14.21 2.67 2.31
N ALA A 194 14.92 1.62 1.92
CA ALA A 194 16.25 1.28 2.39
C ALA A 194 17.10 0.68 1.25
N PRO A 195 18.42 0.92 1.23
CA PRO A 195 19.29 0.36 0.21
C PRO A 195 19.39 -1.17 0.35
N PRO A 196 19.66 -1.93 -0.74
CA PRO A 196 19.64 -3.40 -0.71
C PRO A 196 20.56 -4.02 0.34
N GLU A 197 21.69 -3.38 0.63
CA GLU A 197 22.64 -3.80 1.67
C GLU A 197 22.04 -3.75 3.07
N ASP A 198 21.21 -2.74 3.36
CA ASP A 198 20.57 -2.58 4.66
C ASP A 198 19.43 -3.59 4.85
N VAL A 199 18.62 -3.78 3.80
CA VAL A 199 17.58 -4.82 3.78
C VAL A 199 18.20 -6.21 3.91
N TRP A 200 19.28 -6.49 3.15
CA TRP A 200 19.99 -7.76 3.23
C TRP A 200 20.52 -8.05 4.63
N SER A 201 21.13 -7.05 5.27
CA SER A 201 21.61 -7.15 6.66
C SER A 201 20.45 -7.45 7.62
N ALA A 202 19.28 -6.82 7.44
CA ALA A 202 18.08 -7.10 8.23
C ALA A 202 17.52 -8.53 8.06
N LEU A 203 17.72 -9.14 6.89
CA LEU A 203 17.29 -10.52 6.59
C LEU A 203 18.29 -11.60 7.02
N THR A 204 19.58 -11.26 7.18
CA THR A 204 20.65 -12.28 7.33
C THR A 204 21.46 -12.17 8.61
N GLU A 205 21.51 -11.01 9.26
CA GLU A 205 22.21 -10.84 10.53
C GLU A 205 21.29 -11.16 11.71
N SER A 206 21.64 -12.17 12.52
CA SER A 206 20.79 -12.70 13.60
C SER A 206 20.26 -11.63 14.56
N ASN A 207 21.07 -10.62 14.89
CA ASN A 207 20.67 -9.52 15.79
C ASN A 207 19.62 -8.59 15.17
N ARG A 208 19.65 -8.37 13.85
CA ARG A 208 18.65 -7.56 13.16
C ARG A 208 17.40 -8.38 12.84
N LEU A 209 17.60 -9.64 12.44
CA LEU A 209 16.51 -10.58 12.18
C LEU A 209 15.63 -10.80 13.42
N ALA A 210 16.24 -10.85 14.60
CA ALA A 210 15.54 -10.95 15.88
C ALA A 210 14.63 -9.76 16.20
N ARG A 211 14.81 -8.60 15.56
CA ARG A 211 13.98 -7.41 15.81
C ARG A 211 12.62 -7.47 15.10
N TRP A 212 12.48 -8.28 14.05
CA TRP A 212 11.25 -8.34 13.27
C TRP A 212 10.68 -9.74 13.10
N LEU A 213 11.50 -10.80 13.08
CA LEU A 213 11.06 -12.19 12.86
C LEU A 213 11.23 -13.08 14.09
N GLY A 214 12.45 -13.14 14.64
CA GLY A 214 12.79 -14.03 15.75
C GLY A 214 14.29 -14.36 15.81
N THR A 215 14.71 -15.04 16.87
CA THR A 215 16.11 -15.33 17.13
C THR A 215 16.57 -16.54 16.33
N VAL A 216 17.51 -16.32 15.40
CA VAL A 216 18.09 -17.39 14.59
C VAL A 216 19.46 -17.84 15.10
N THR A 217 19.62 -19.16 15.25
CA THR A 217 20.86 -19.82 15.66
C THR A 217 21.23 -20.97 14.71
N GLY A 218 22.50 -21.36 14.68
CA GLY A 218 23.00 -22.49 13.86
C GLY A 218 24.11 -22.09 12.90
N ASP A 219 24.28 -22.87 11.83
CA ASP A 219 25.21 -22.57 10.73
C ASP A 219 24.43 -21.91 9.59
N LEU A 220 24.60 -20.59 9.45
CA LEU A 220 23.85 -19.75 8.51
C LEU A 220 24.52 -19.66 7.12
N ARG A 221 25.49 -20.53 6.85
CA ARG A 221 26.09 -20.69 5.52
C ARG A 221 25.28 -21.69 4.70
N THR A 222 25.40 -21.60 3.37
CA THR A 222 24.79 -22.55 2.44
C THR A 222 25.09 -24.00 2.84
N GLY A 223 24.05 -24.82 2.94
CA GLY A 223 24.07 -26.21 3.40
C GLY A 223 23.93 -26.40 4.93
N GLY A 224 24.18 -25.33 5.70
CA GLY A 224 24.07 -25.31 7.15
C GLY A 224 22.63 -25.44 7.65
N ARG A 225 22.47 -25.86 8.91
CA ARG A 225 21.17 -25.96 9.58
C ARG A 225 20.96 -24.78 10.51
N TYR A 226 19.73 -24.29 10.58
CA TYR A 226 19.32 -23.23 11.48
C TYR A 226 18.12 -23.64 12.34
N ARG A 227 17.95 -22.92 13.44
CA ARG A 227 16.74 -22.86 14.27
C ARG A 227 16.31 -21.41 14.41
N LEU A 228 15.00 -21.18 14.38
CA LEU A 228 14.34 -19.89 14.56
C LEU A 228 13.40 -20.03 15.75
N ASP A 229 13.63 -19.22 16.78
CA ASP A 229 12.76 -19.06 17.95
C ASP A 229 11.97 -17.76 17.80
N PHE A 230 10.64 -17.86 17.76
CA PHE A 230 9.74 -16.70 17.62
C PHE A 230 9.57 -15.91 18.93
N GLY A 231 10.00 -16.47 20.07
CA GLY A 231 9.94 -15.84 21.39
C GLY A 231 8.63 -16.03 22.15
N ASP A 232 7.68 -16.78 21.59
CA ASP A 232 6.37 -17.11 22.17
C ASP A 232 6.22 -18.61 22.51
N GLY A 233 7.27 -19.39 22.30
CA GLY A 233 7.31 -20.84 22.50
C GLY A 233 7.20 -21.65 21.21
N ASP A 234 6.89 -21.01 20.07
CA ASP A 234 6.97 -21.65 18.77
C ASP A 234 8.41 -21.59 18.21
N GLU A 235 8.81 -22.66 17.55
CA GLU A 235 10.11 -22.77 16.89
C GLU A 235 9.95 -23.32 15.48
N ALA A 236 10.72 -22.77 14.53
CA ALA A 236 10.93 -23.35 13.22
C ALA A 236 12.40 -23.78 13.05
N ALA A 237 12.65 -24.70 12.13
CA ALA A 237 14.00 -25.11 11.76
C ALA A 237 14.15 -25.21 10.24
N GLY A 238 15.38 -25.42 9.78
CA GLY A 238 15.59 -25.63 8.36
C GLY A 238 17.05 -25.73 7.96
N ARG A 239 17.27 -25.59 6.66
CA ARG A 239 18.59 -25.55 6.02
C ARG A 239 18.69 -24.35 5.10
N VAL A 240 19.87 -23.72 5.08
CA VAL A 240 20.18 -22.69 4.10
C VAL A 240 20.46 -23.35 2.75
N VAL A 241 19.65 -23.04 1.75
CA VAL A 241 19.76 -23.58 0.39
C VAL A 241 20.59 -22.67 -0.49
N ALA A 242 20.35 -21.36 -0.43
CA ALA A 242 21.14 -20.34 -1.12
C ALA A 242 21.30 -19.10 -0.24
N CYS A 243 22.45 -18.44 -0.32
CA CYS A 243 22.76 -17.21 0.42
C CYS A 243 23.71 -16.38 -0.43
N GLU A 244 23.14 -15.61 -1.35
CA GLU A 244 23.82 -14.86 -2.39
C GLU A 244 23.64 -13.36 -2.10
N LYS A 245 24.60 -12.78 -1.37
CA LYS A 245 24.54 -11.38 -0.97
C LYS A 245 24.64 -10.42 -2.18
N PRO A 246 23.85 -9.32 -2.25
CA PRO A 246 22.71 -8.95 -1.41
C PRO A 246 21.36 -9.32 -2.05
N SER A 247 21.31 -10.28 -2.98
CA SER A 247 20.20 -10.43 -3.92
C SER A 247 19.27 -11.61 -3.65
N ARG A 248 19.72 -12.69 -2.97
CA ARG A 248 18.92 -13.91 -2.86
C ARG A 248 19.23 -14.76 -1.62
N LEU A 249 18.23 -15.00 -0.79
CA LEU A 249 18.26 -15.96 0.32
C LEU A 249 17.19 -17.03 0.08
N GLU A 250 17.57 -18.29 0.25
CA GLU A 250 16.65 -19.41 0.11
C GLU A 250 16.90 -20.42 1.23
N VAL A 251 15.83 -20.85 1.89
CA VAL A 251 15.88 -21.79 3.00
C VAL A 251 14.77 -22.84 2.90
N THR A 252 15.03 -24.04 3.41
CA THR A 252 13.93 -24.96 3.75
C THR A 252 13.32 -24.52 5.07
N TRP A 253 12.03 -24.76 5.24
CA TRP A 253 11.29 -24.39 6.44
C TRP A 253 10.59 -25.61 7.02
N GLU A 254 10.82 -25.88 8.30
CA GLU A 254 10.34 -27.05 9.03
C GLU A 254 9.62 -26.54 10.29
N PHE A 255 8.29 -26.53 10.29
CA PHE A 255 7.47 -26.19 11.46
C PHE A 255 6.92 -27.48 12.12
N PRO A 256 6.88 -27.59 13.46
CA PRO A 256 6.41 -28.80 14.14
C PRO A 256 5.01 -29.24 13.69
N GLY A 257 4.87 -30.50 13.27
CA GLY A 257 3.59 -31.07 12.81
C GLY A 257 3.27 -30.80 11.33
N GLU A 258 4.17 -30.15 10.60
CA GLU A 258 4.02 -29.83 9.18
C GLU A 258 5.07 -30.55 8.30
N GLY A 259 4.85 -30.53 6.99
CA GLY A 259 5.85 -30.98 6.02
C GLY A 259 6.94 -29.92 5.81
N THR A 260 8.07 -30.31 5.24
CA THR A 260 9.12 -29.35 4.88
C THR A 260 8.70 -28.49 3.70
N THR A 261 8.66 -27.18 3.91
CA THR A 261 8.31 -26.16 2.93
C THR A 261 9.55 -25.37 2.50
N ARG A 262 9.38 -24.37 1.62
CA ARG A 262 10.50 -23.62 1.04
C ARG A 262 10.24 -22.13 1.04
N LEU A 263 11.15 -21.36 1.61
CA LEU A 263 11.08 -19.90 1.68
C LEU A 263 12.21 -19.31 0.84
N GLU A 264 11.85 -18.40 -0.06
CA GLU A 264 12.80 -17.64 -0.88
C GLU A 264 12.53 -16.14 -0.73
N ALA A 265 13.60 -15.36 -0.56
CA ALA A 265 13.58 -13.91 -0.60
C ALA A 265 14.57 -13.40 -1.66
N THR A 266 14.11 -12.56 -2.59
CA THR A 266 14.96 -11.89 -3.58
C THR A 266 14.87 -10.37 -3.45
N LEU A 267 15.99 -9.70 -3.66
CA LEU A 267 16.14 -8.24 -3.52
C LEU A 267 16.54 -7.65 -4.87
N THR A 268 15.78 -6.65 -5.32
CA THR A 268 16.05 -5.87 -6.52
C THR A 268 16.20 -4.40 -6.13
N ALA A 269 17.33 -3.79 -6.53
CA ALA A 269 17.54 -2.37 -6.32
C ALA A 269 16.57 -1.53 -7.16
N MET A 270 15.98 -0.51 -6.55
CA MET A 270 15.12 0.49 -7.19
C MET A 270 15.73 1.88 -6.99
N ASP A 271 15.26 2.89 -7.73
CA ASP A 271 15.76 4.27 -7.62
C ASP A 271 15.54 4.86 -6.21
N ASP A 272 14.47 4.47 -5.53
CA ASP A 272 14.01 4.98 -4.23
C ASP A 272 14.01 3.92 -3.11
N GLY A 273 14.66 2.77 -3.31
CA GLY A 273 14.73 1.74 -2.27
C GLY A 273 15.08 0.34 -2.79
N THR A 274 14.48 -0.67 -2.16
CA THR A 274 14.67 -2.08 -2.51
C THR A 274 13.33 -2.78 -2.63
N LEU A 275 13.08 -3.40 -3.78
CA LEU A 275 11.98 -4.34 -3.95
C LEU A 275 12.41 -5.70 -3.37
N VAL A 276 11.70 -6.15 -2.34
CA VAL A 276 11.78 -7.49 -1.78
C VAL A 276 10.63 -8.31 -2.31
N THR A 277 10.96 -9.43 -2.94
CA THR A 277 10.01 -10.50 -3.22
C THR A 277 10.22 -11.61 -2.21
N LEU A 278 9.20 -11.97 -1.46
CA LEU A 278 9.22 -13.13 -0.56
C LEU A 278 8.21 -14.18 -1.04
N SER A 279 8.62 -15.43 -1.17
CA SER A 279 7.76 -16.54 -1.56
C SER A 279 7.92 -17.71 -0.60
N HIS A 280 6.80 -18.18 -0.05
CA HIS A 280 6.74 -19.41 0.75
C HIS A 280 5.92 -20.45 -0.01
N THR A 281 6.58 -21.49 -0.51
CA THR A 281 5.97 -22.53 -1.36
C THR A 281 5.90 -23.87 -0.62
N ARG A 282 5.15 -24.82 -1.22
CA ARG A 282 4.87 -26.16 -0.66
C ARG A 282 4.00 -26.15 0.60
N LEU A 283 3.21 -25.09 0.79
CA LEU A 283 2.28 -24.97 1.91
C LEU A 283 1.06 -25.87 1.71
N ARG A 284 0.52 -26.46 2.79
CA ARG A 284 -0.78 -27.12 2.69
C ARG A 284 -1.85 -26.04 2.52
N ARG A 285 -2.90 -26.34 1.76
CA ARG A 285 -4.04 -25.42 1.57
C ARG A 285 -4.60 -24.89 2.90
N ALA A 286 -4.68 -25.76 3.92
CA ALA A 286 -5.20 -25.43 5.24
C ALA A 286 -4.35 -24.38 5.99
N ASP A 287 -3.07 -24.22 5.65
CA ASP A 287 -2.16 -23.32 6.36
C ASP A 287 -1.96 -21.99 5.61
N LEU A 288 -2.45 -21.86 4.36
CA LEU A 288 -2.20 -20.71 3.50
C LEU A 288 -2.62 -19.38 4.16
N SER A 289 -3.78 -19.34 4.82
CA SER A 289 -4.26 -18.12 5.45
C SER A 289 -3.40 -17.70 6.63
N GLN A 290 -2.99 -18.67 7.45
CA GLN A 290 -2.11 -18.45 8.60
C GLN A 290 -0.73 -17.96 8.14
N TYR A 291 -0.11 -18.63 7.16
CA TYR A 291 1.19 -18.20 6.64
C TYR A 291 1.12 -16.86 5.91
N GLY A 292 0.05 -16.59 5.17
CA GLY A 292 -0.17 -15.28 4.54
C GLY A 292 -0.29 -14.16 5.57
N ALA A 293 -1.09 -14.36 6.62
CA ALA A 293 -1.23 -13.37 7.69
C ALA A 293 0.08 -13.18 8.48
N GLY A 294 0.74 -14.29 8.85
CA GLY A 294 2.00 -14.27 9.60
C GLY A 294 3.12 -13.55 8.85
N TRP A 295 3.39 -13.94 7.59
CA TRP A 295 4.41 -13.28 6.78
C TRP A 295 4.11 -11.82 6.54
N HIS A 296 2.84 -11.45 6.31
CA HIS A 296 2.46 -10.06 6.16
C HIS A 296 2.80 -9.26 7.42
N THR A 297 2.41 -9.72 8.61
CA THR A 297 2.72 -9.04 9.86
C THR A 297 4.24 -8.91 10.09
N PHE A 298 5.01 -9.95 9.77
CA PHE A 298 6.47 -9.88 9.88
C PHE A 298 7.09 -8.91 8.85
N LEU A 299 6.57 -8.83 7.62
CA LEU A 299 7.03 -7.88 6.61
C LEU A 299 6.66 -6.43 6.97
N ASP A 300 5.53 -6.20 7.67
CA ASP A 300 5.19 -4.91 8.28
C ASP A 300 6.20 -4.55 9.38
N HIS A 301 6.61 -5.52 10.22
CA HIS A 301 7.64 -5.30 11.23
C HIS A 301 9.01 -4.98 10.63
N LEU A 302 9.36 -5.60 9.50
CA LEU A 302 10.60 -5.31 8.78
C LEU A 302 10.65 -3.84 8.33
N ASP A 303 9.55 -3.29 7.83
CA ASP A 303 9.44 -1.86 7.47
C ASP A 303 9.76 -0.96 8.68
N VAL A 304 9.15 -1.26 9.83
CA VAL A 304 9.36 -0.51 11.08
C VAL A 304 10.82 -0.55 11.53
N VAL A 305 11.45 -1.74 11.47
CA VAL A 305 12.85 -1.93 11.87
C VAL A 305 13.82 -1.22 10.93
N LEU A 306 13.57 -1.24 9.62
CA LEU A 306 14.38 -0.52 8.62
C LEU A 306 14.29 0.99 8.80
N ALA A 307 13.13 1.49 9.23
CA ALA A 307 12.96 2.88 9.62
C ALA A 307 13.55 3.23 11.01
N GLY A 308 14.29 2.30 11.65
CA GLY A 308 14.98 2.54 12.91
C GLY A 308 14.07 2.53 14.15
N ARG A 309 12.86 2.00 14.04
CA ARG A 309 11.88 1.88 15.14
C ARG A 309 11.81 0.45 15.69
N GLU A 310 11.08 0.27 16.78
CA GLU A 310 10.76 -1.03 17.35
C GLU A 310 9.33 -1.43 16.97
N PRO A 311 9.12 -2.60 16.34
CA PRO A 311 7.79 -3.08 16.03
C PRO A 311 7.06 -3.57 17.28
N SER A 312 5.73 -3.50 17.25
CA SER A 312 4.87 -3.96 18.34
C SER A 312 3.49 -4.34 17.81
N GLY A 313 2.71 -5.09 18.59
CA GLY A 313 1.33 -5.40 18.23
C GLY A 313 1.17 -6.52 17.20
N TRP A 314 2.13 -7.46 17.11
CA TRP A 314 2.08 -8.60 16.17
C TRP A 314 0.73 -9.33 16.20
N GLN A 315 0.25 -9.69 17.39
CA GLN A 315 -0.99 -10.45 17.56
C GLN A 315 -2.20 -9.69 17.01
N THR A 316 -2.33 -8.40 17.35
CA THR A 316 -3.42 -7.55 16.87
C THR A 316 -3.39 -7.46 15.35
N ARG A 317 -2.22 -7.24 14.75
CA ARG A 317 -2.08 -7.14 13.29
C ARG A 317 -2.38 -8.47 12.59
N TYR A 318 -1.94 -9.59 13.17
CA TYR A 318 -2.26 -10.92 12.67
C TYR A 318 -3.77 -11.19 12.70
N GLU A 319 -4.47 -10.87 13.80
CA GLU A 319 -5.92 -11.04 13.95
C GLU A 319 -6.73 -10.19 12.97
N GLU A 320 -6.25 -8.99 12.61
CA GLU A 320 -6.82 -8.15 11.55
C GLU A 320 -6.68 -8.79 10.15
N LEU A 321 -5.53 -9.40 9.88
CA LEU A 321 -5.17 -9.89 8.55
C LEU A 321 -5.68 -11.31 8.28
N HIS A 322 -5.69 -12.19 9.28
CA HIS A 322 -6.02 -13.59 9.10
C HIS A 322 -7.39 -13.84 8.45
N PRO A 323 -8.49 -13.17 8.87
CA PRO A 323 -9.79 -13.31 8.21
C PRO A 323 -9.77 -12.87 6.72
N ARG A 324 -8.93 -11.89 6.38
CA ARG A 324 -8.80 -11.39 5.00
C ARG A 324 -8.11 -12.42 4.10
N TYR A 325 -7.05 -13.06 4.58
CA TYR A 325 -6.41 -14.16 3.86
C TYR A 325 -7.27 -15.41 3.77
N LEU A 326 -8.03 -15.72 4.83
CA LEU A 326 -8.97 -16.83 4.80
C LEU A 326 -10.04 -16.64 3.71
N ALA A 327 -10.56 -15.42 3.55
CA ALA A 327 -11.55 -15.10 2.52
C ALA A 327 -11.04 -15.24 1.07
N GLN A 328 -9.72 -15.28 0.87
CA GLN A 328 -9.11 -15.48 -0.46
C GLN A 328 -9.06 -16.95 -0.89
N ILE A 329 -9.20 -17.90 0.05
CA ILE A 329 -9.13 -19.33 -0.25
C ILE A 329 -10.53 -19.81 -0.64
N PRO A 330 -10.78 -20.23 -1.90
CA PRO A 330 -12.10 -20.71 -2.29
C PRO A 330 -12.54 -21.93 -1.48
N GLU A 331 -13.83 -22.10 -1.21
CA GLU A 331 -14.34 -23.36 -0.67
C GLU A 331 -14.05 -24.49 -1.67
N PRO A 332 -13.59 -25.68 -1.23
CA PRO A 332 -13.42 -26.81 -2.13
C PRO A 332 -14.80 -27.22 -2.70
N HIS A 333 -14.88 -27.33 -4.03
CA HIS A 333 -16.08 -27.78 -4.75
C HIS A 333 -16.40 -29.26 -4.53
#